data_AF-A0A938A182-F1
#
_entry.id   AF-A0A938A182-F1
#
_cell.length_a   1.000
_cell.length_b   1.000
_cell.length_c   1.000
_cell.angle_alpha   90.00
_cell.angle_beta   90.00
_cell.angle_gamma   90.00
#
_symmetry.space_group_name_H-M   'P 1'
#
loop_
_entity.id
_entity.type
_entity.pdbx_description
1 polymer ?
#
loop_
_entity_poly.entity_id
_entity_poly.type
_entity_poly.pdbx_seq_one_letter_code
_entity_poly.pdbx_strand_id
1 'polypeptide(L)'
;MKPLHEKELDQAREMVAASGHDPRRFDFALSFMEPDPDGGGMFTLRYEITVTHGASGKSEGYIGGIGLDWLAAFAADLGGGGFD
;
A
#
# COMPACT_ATOMS: atom_id res chain seq x y z
N MET A 1 -9.64 15.59 -9.65
CA MET A 1 -10.04 14.47 -8.77
C MET A 1 -8.86 13.51 -8.72
N LYS A 2 -8.33 13.23 -7.53
CA LYS A 2 -7.15 12.36 -7.35
C LYS A 2 -7.54 10.88 -7.60
N PRO A 3 -6.75 10.08 -8.36
CA PRO A 3 -6.96 8.64 -8.52
C PRO A 3 -7.02 7.90 -7.18
N LEU A 4 -7.70 6.74 -7.12
CA LEU A 4 -7.85 5.98 -5.88
C LEU A 4 -6.50 5.62 -5.26
N HIS A 5 -5.58 5.03 -6.04
CA HIS A 5 -4.26 4.64 -5.55
C HIS A 5 -3.47 5.81 -4.94
N GLU A 6 -3.54 7.00 -5.52
CA GLU A 6 -2.87 8.17 -4.94
C GLU A 6 -3.47 8.59 -3.59
N LYS A 7 -4.79 8.42 -3.39
CA LYS A 7 -5.44 8.68 -2.08
C LYS A 7 -5.02 7.64 -1.05
N GLU A 8 -4.92 6.38 -1.45
CA GLU A 8 -4.48 5.31 -0.57
C GLU A 8 -3.02 5.50 -0.16
N LEU A 9 -2.15 5.92 -1.09
CA LEU A 9 -0.75 6.24 -0.77
C LEU A 9 -0.62 7.45 0.17
N ASP A 10 -1.46 8.49 0.01
CA ASP A 10 -1.51 9.60 0.97
C ASP A 10 -1.89 9.06 2.37
N GLN A 11 -2.94 8.23 2.44
CA GLN A 11 -3.41 7.65 3.70
C GLN A 11 -2.36 6.75 4.35
N ALA A 12 -1.64 5.92 3.58
CA ALA A 12 -0.55 5.11 4.10
C ALA A 12 0.57 5.98 4.69
N ARG A 13 0.92 7.10 4.06
CA ARG A 13 1.92 8.05 4.59
C ARG A 13 1.44 8.72 5.88
N GLU A 14 0.16 9.07 5.97
CA GLU A 14 -0.45 9.59 7.20
C GLU A 14 -0.40 8.55 8.33
N MET A 15 -0.61 7.27 8.03
CA MET A 15 -0.51 6.18 9.00
C MET A 15 0.91 5.99 9.51
N VAL A 16 1.93 6.10 8.64
CA VAL A 16 3.35 6.13 9.04
C VAL A 16 3.64 7.27 10.00
N ALA A 17 3.14 8.47 9.71
CA ALA A 17 3.32 9.61 10.61
C ALA A 17 2.60 9.37 11.96
N ALA A 18 1.39 8.82 11.92
CA ALA A 18 0.57 8.57 13.11
C ALA A 18 1.16 7.48 14.02
N SER A 19 1.92 6.52 13.49
CA SER A 19 2.63 5.51 14.28
C SER A 19 3.96 6.01 14.86
N GLY A 20 4.37 7.25 14.58
CA GLY A 20 5.59 7.86 15.10
C GLY A 20 6.83 7.60 14.24
N HIS A 21 6.68 7.00 13.07
CA HIS A 21 7.77 6.85 12.09
C HIS A 21 7.87 8.07 11.17
N ASP A 22 9.04 8.30 10.57
CA ASP A 22 9.21 9.35 9.54
C ASP A 22 8.71 8.81 8.18
N PRO A 23 7.66 9.38 7.57
CA PRO A 23 7.12 8.92 6.29
C PRO A 23 8.14 8.96 5.15
N ARG A 24 9.19 9.78 5.25
CA ARG A 24 10.25 9.87 4.24
C ARG A 24 11.19 8.68 4.26
N ARG A 25 11.12 7.83 5.30
CA ARG A 25 11.86 6.56 5.38
C ARG A 25 11.12 5.42 4.70
N PHE A 26 9.89 5.62 4.25
CA PHE A 26 9.10 4.61 3.57
C PHE A 26 8.97 4.98 2.09
N ASP A 27 9.49 4.10 1.24
CA ASP A 27 9.27 4.16 -0.20
C ASP A 27 8.07 3.29 -0.57
N PHE A 28 7.26 3.77 -1.52
CA PHE A 28 6.05 3.10 -1.97
C PHE A 28 6.12 2.96 -3.49
N ALA A 29 6.42 1.76 -3.96
CA ALA A 29 6.46 1.44 -5.38
C ALA A 29 5.13 0.82 -5.81
N LEU A 30 4.53 1.33 -6.90
CA LEU A 30 3.24 0.86 -7.40
C LEU A 30 3.42 0.19 -8.77
N SER A 31 2.79 -0.97 -8.94
CA SER A 31 2.73 -1.70 -10.21
C SER A 31 1.28 -2.05 -10.55
N PHE A 32 0.76 -1.56 -11.68
CA PHE A 32 -0.57 -1.92 -12.13
C PHE A 32 -0.59 -3.36 -12.64
N MET A 33 -1.55 -4.13 -12.14
CA MET A 33 -1.76 -5.49 -12.60
C MET A 33 -2.62 -5.48 -13.86
N GLU A 34 -2.43 -6.48 -14.72
CA GLU A 34 -3.33 -6.67 -15.85
C GLU A 34 -4.77 -6.83 -15.31
N PRO A 35 -5.76 -6.19 -15.95
CA PRO A 35 -7.14 -6.34 -15.54
C PRO A 35 -7.52 -7.81 -15.64
N ASP A 36 -7.88 -8.41 -14.51
CA ASP A 36 -8.43 -9.76 -14.49
C ASP A 36 -9.82 -9.71 -15.13
N PRO A 37 -10.06 -10.38 -16.26
CA PRO A 37 -11.39 -10.48 -16.83
C PRO A 37 -12.19 -11.43 -15.94
N ASP A 38 -12.69 -10.94 -14.81
CA ASP A 38 -13.77 -11.62 -14.10
C ASP A 38 -14.88 -11.82 -15.14
N GLY A 39 -15.27 -13.08 -15.36
CA GLY A 39 -16.06 -13.58 -16.51
C GLY A 39 -17.46 -12.96 -16.72
N GLY A 40 -17.75 -11.82 -16.10
CA GLY A 40 -18.91 -10.95 -16.31
C GLY A 40 -18.60 -9.56 -16.88
N GLY A 41 -17.35 -9.25 -17.27
CA GLY A 41 -17.01 -8.00 -17.99
C GLY A 41 -16.83 -6.76 -17.10
N MET A 42 -16.66 -6.94 -15.79
CA MET A 42 -16.35 -5.86 -14.84
C MET A 42 -14.85 -5.80 -14.59
N PHE A 43 -14.20 -4.71 -14.99
CA PHE A 43 -12.78 -4.47 -14.73
C PHE A 43 -12.61 -3.88 -13.34
N THR A 44 -11.99 -4.61 -12.41
CA THR A 44 -11.47 -4.02 -11.17
C THR A 44 -9.99 -3.71 -11.39
N LEU A 45 -9.63 -2.42 -11.37
CA LEU A 45 -8.23 -2.02 -11.44
C LEU A 45 -7.52 -2.47 -10.16
N ARG A 46 -6.62 -3.45 -10.28
CA ARG A 46 -5.77 -3.93 -9.19
C ARG A 46 -4.35 -3.40 -9.39
N TYR A 47 -3.65 -3.20 -8.28
CA TYR A 47 -2.24 -2.84 -8.30
C TYR A 47 -1.54 -3.44 -7.10
N GLU A 48 -0.28 -3.79 -7.30
CA GLU A 48 0.62 -4.15 -6.23
C GLU A 48 1.32 -2.89 -5.70
N ILE A 49 1.44 -2.80 -4.38
CA ILE A 49 2.19 -1.77 -3.66
C ILE A 49 3.29 -2.48 -2.90
N THR A 50 4.54 -2.20 -3.24
CA THR A 50 5.69 -2.61 -2.44
C THR A 50 6.07 -1.45 -1.53
N VAL A 51 6.06 -1.70 -0.22
CA VAL A 51 6.50 -0.74 0.80
C VAL A 51 7.88 -1.14 1.27
N THR A 52 8.86 -0.22 1.18
CA THR A 52 10.24 -0.46 1.63
C THR A 52 10.61 0.50 2.76
N HIS A 53 11.06 -0.01 3.89
CA HIS A 53 11.58 0.81 4.98
C HIS A 53 13.09 1.03 4.82
N GLY A 54 13.50 2.27 4.55
CA GLY A 54 14.87 2.62 4.21
C GLY A 54 15.89 2.43 5.35
N ALA A 55 15.47 2.34 6.62
CA ALA A 55 16.38 2.10 7.73
C ALA A 55 16.75 0.62 7.91
N SER A 56 15.77 -0.29 7.76
CA SER A 56 15.98 -1.74 7.89
C SER A 56 16.24 -2.43 6.56
N GLY A 57 15.88 -1.80 5.43
CA GLY A 57 15.92 -2.40 4.09
C GLY A 57 14.83 -3.44 3.83
N LYS A 58 13.92 -3.66 4.79
CA LYS A 58 12.81 -4.61 4.63
C LYS A 58 11.76 -4.08 3.67
N SER A 59 11.15 -4.98 2.91
CA SER A 59 10.10 -4.67 1.94
C SER A 59 8.95 -5.65 2.08
N GLU A 60 7.73 -5.14 1.98
CA GLU A 60 6.50 -5.94 2.00
C GLU A 60 5.58 -5.54 0.84
N GLY A 61 4.89 -6.52 0.28
CA GLY A 61 4.00 -6.35 -0.87
C GLY A 61 2.53 -6.44 -0.48
N TYR A 62 1.71 -5.51 -1.00
CA TYR A 62 0.28 -5.48 -0.75
C TYR A 62 -0.52 -5.27 -2.03
N ILE A 63 -1.79 -5.69 -2.04
CA ILE A 63 -2.69 -5.53 -3.20
C ILE A 63 -3.72 -4.43 -2.91
N GLY A 64 -3.64 -3.34 -3.68
CA GLY A 64 -4.61 -2.25 -3.67
C GLY A 64 -5.66 -2.36 -4.79
N GLY A 65 -6.70 -1.54 -4.68
CA GLY A 65 -7.83 -1.54 -5.63
C GLY A 65 -9.00 -2.46 -5.26
N ILE A 66 -8.89 -3.24 -4.17
CA ILE A 66 -9.99 -4.05 -3.61
C ILE A 66 -10.15 -3.69 -2.13
N GLY A 67 -11.32 -3.19 -1.73
CA GLY A 67 -11.76 -3.13 -0.32
C GLY A 67 -10.98 -2.21 0.63
N LEU A 68 -9.88 -1.58 0.21
CA LEU A 68 -8.90 -0.91 1.08
C LEU A 68 -8.22 -1.83 2.10
N ASP A 69 -8.31 -3.16 1.90
CA ASP A 69 -7.85 -4.15 2.88
C ASP A 69 -6.35 -4.05 3.16
N TRP A 70 -5.58 -3.59 2.16
CA TRP A 70 -4.14 -3.46 2.29
C TRP A 70 -3.70 -2.41 3.32
N LEU A 71 -4.46 -1.31 3.48
CA LEU A 71 -4.11 -0.27 4.44
C LEU A 71 -4.20 -0.80 5.87
N ALA A 72 -5.20 -1.64 6.15
CA ALA A 72 -5.35 -2.28 7.45
C ALA A 72 -4.22 -3.28 7.72
N ALA A 73 -3.85 -4.09 6.72
CA ALA A 73 -2.72 -5.02 6.82
C ALA A 73 -1.40 -4.25 7.07
N PHE A 74 -1.15 -3.20 6.28
CA PHE A 74 0.01 -2.33 6.44
C PHE A 74 0.07 -1.70 7.84
N ALA A 75 -1.06 -1.23 8.39
CA ALA A 75 -1.13 -0.68 9.74
C ALA A 75 -0.69 -1.71 10.80
N ALA A 76 -1.12 -2.96 10.64
CA ALA A 76 -0.80 -4.03 11.56
C ALA A 76 0.69 -4.37 11.51
N ASP A 77 1.28 -4.46 10.31
CA ASP A 77 2.72 -4.73 10.15
C ASP A 77 3.57 -3.60 10.71
N LEU A 78 3.15 -2.35 10.51
CA LEU A 78 3.80 -1.16 11.04
C LEU A 78 3.79 -1.14 12.57
N GLY A 79 2.67 -1.51 13.21
CA GLY A 79 2.56 -1.58 14.67
C GLY A 79 3.18 -2.85 15.29
N GLY A 80 3.32 -3.91 14.50
CA GLY A 80 3.85 -5.21 14.93
C GLY A 80 5.37 -5.39 14.76
N GLY A 81 6.07 -4.39 14.22
CA GLY A 81 7.50 -4.46 13.95
C GLY A 81 7.87 -5.20 12.66
N GLY A 82 6.93 -5.34 11.71
CA GLY A 82 7.18 -5.96 10.41
C GLY A 82 8.33 -5.28 9.65
N PHE A 83 8.53 -3.98 9.88
CA PHE A 83 9.55 -3.16 9.23
C PHE A 83 10.79 -2.85 10.10
N ASP A 84 10.88 -3.37 11.32
CA ASP A 84 12.01 -3.11 12.26
C ASP A 84 13.23 -3.98 12.00
#